data_AF-A0A3D2X355-F1
#
_entry.id   AF-A0A3D2X355-F1
#
_cell.length_a   1.000
_cell.length_b   1.000
_cell.length_c   1.000
_cell.angle_alpha   90.00
_cell.angle_beta   90.00
_cell.angle_gamma   90.00
#
_symmetry.space_group_name_H-M   'P 1'
#
loop_
_entity.id
_entity.type
_entity.pdbx_description
1 polymer ?
#
loop_
_entity_poly.entity_id
_entity_poly.type
_entity_poly.pdbx_seq_one_letter_code
_entity_poly.pdbx_strand_id
1 'polypeptide(L)'
;KEKNSNSPFYVGLLNGLMPCGPLQAMQLYALSTGDPLKGALSMLLFSLGTVPLMFGLGVLSSVLSQKFTKKVMSVGAVLVVVLGFSMFQSGLSLSGFAATPFDQSTSSNVAKIQDDVQIVNTTLNSGRYEPITVQAGIPVKWIITAENGSINGCNNRIYIPEYGIEKKFEIGENIIEFTPEKAGTYRYSCWMGMIRSTITVLEEGQTTPPPDTEVQDDYTGSYNDFNLDDTVQNKEPAGYQIPVDNVVIAKKNGDKQTVEINLTNSGFSPALIIMESGIETEWNIHAESLNEGNKTLLFPFYESVLPLKEGDNRLYVLPILDFDFSTIDYNFFGIVKVVDDIDDINIDAIKEQVSNYETYKWNYNQIGNGGGGGASCH
;
A
#
# COMPACT_ATOMS: atom_id res chain seq x y z
N LYS A 1 -6.80 -36.90 -42.49
CA LYS A 1 -5.88 -37.75 -41.67
C LYS A 1 -6.28 -37.57 -40.22
N GLU A 2 -7.18 -38.40 -39.72
CA GLU A 2 -7.53 -38.46 -38.30
C GLU A 2 -6.32 -38.99 -37.53
N LYS A 3 -5.61 -38.10 -36.84
CA LYS A 3 -4.65 -38.51 -35.82
C LYS A 3 -5.44 -38.71 -34.54
N ASN A 4 -5.59 -39.97 -34.15
CA ASN A 4 -6.02 -40.39 -32.83
C ASN A 4 -5.08 -39.78 -31.80
N SER A 5 -5.39 -38.60 -31.29
CA SER A 5 -4.60 -37.95 -30.26
C SER A 5 -5.42 -37.92 -28.98
N ASN A 6 -5.12 -38.83 -28.07
CA ASN A 6 -5.53 -38.76 -26.66
C ASN A 6 -4.97 -37.51 -25.93
N SER A 7 -4.42 -36.54 -26.67
CA SER A 7 -3.86 -35.28 -26.20
C SER A 7 -4.82 -34.52 -25.27
N PRO A 8 -6.13 -34.37 -25.58
CA PRO A 8 -7.05 -33.68 -24.67
C PRO A 8 -7.22 -34.40 -23.32
N PHE A 9 -7.19 -35.73 -23.32
CA PHE A 9 -7.30 -36.54 -22.10
C PHE A 9 -6.04 -36.42 -21.23
N TYR A 10 -4.85 -36.53 -21.84
CA TYR A 10 -3.59 -36.37 -21.13
C TYR A 10 -3.39 -34.94 -20.62
N VAL A 11 -3.75 -33.92 -21.41
CA VAL A 11 -3.71 -32.52 -20.99
C VAL A 11 -4.68 -32.28 -19.83
N GLY A 12 -5.87 -32.88 -19.86
CA GLY A 12 -6.82 -32.81 -18.73
C GLY A 12 -6.30 -33.47 -17.45
N LEU A 13 -5.69 -34.66 -17.57
CA LEU A 13 -5.06 -35.36 -16.44
C LEU A 13 -3.91 -34.53 -15.83
N LEU A 14 -3.06 -33.96 -16.67
CA LEU A 14 -1.94 -33.11 -16.26
C LEU A 14 -2.42 -31.77 -15.65
N ASN A 15 -3.52 -31.21 -16.16
CA ASN A 15 -4.13 -29.99 -15.60
C ASN A 15 -4.67 -30.20 -14.18
N GLY A 16 -5.12 -31.42 -13.85
CA GLY A 16 -5.50 -31.79 -12.48
C GLY A 16 -4.32 -31.90 -11.52
N LEU A 17 -3.10 -32.09 -12.03
CA LEU A 17 -1.86 -32.13 -11.24
C LEU A 17 -1.21 -30.74 -11.12
N MET A 18 -1.67 -29.74 -11.88
CA MET A 18 -1.14 -28.39 -11.76
C MET A 18 -1.64 -27.73 -10.47
N PRO A 19 -0.75 -27.25 -9.60
CA PRO A 19 -1.14 -26.63 -8.35
C PRO A 19 -1.77 -25.26 -8.63
N CYS A 20 -3.10 -25.20 -8.72
CA CYS A 20 -3.82 -23.92 -8.74
C CYS A 20 -4.32 -23.57 -7.33
N GLY A 21 -4.40 -22.27 -7.01
CA GLY A 21 -4.76 -21.79 -5.66
C GLY A 21 -5.99 -22.48 -5.04
N PRO A 22 -7.12 -22.61 -5.77
CA PRO A 22 -8.28 -23.34 -5.27
C PRO A 22 -8.01 -24.83 -4.98
N LEU A 23 -7.19 -25.50 -5.81
CA LEU A 23 -6.79 -26.88 -5.59
C LEU A 23 -5.88 -27.01 -4.37
N GLN A 24 -4.97 -26.05 -4.14
CA GLN A 24 -4.09 -26.04 -2.96
C GLN A 24 -4.89 -25.94 -1.65
N ALA A 25 -5.92 -25.09 -1.60
CA ALA A 25 -6.81 -24.99 -0.45
C ALA A 25 -7.55 -26.31 -0.19
N MET A 26 -8.05 -26.95 -1.26
CA MET A 26 -8.73 -28.23 -1.14
C MET A 26 -7.79 -29.37 -0.75
N GLN A 27 -6.54 -29.35 -1.23
CA GLN A 27 -5.51 -30.33 -0.89
C GLN A 27 -5.14 -30.23 0.59
N LEU A 28 -5.01 -29.01 1.11
CA LEU A 28 -4.82 -28.76 2.53
C LEU A 28 -6.02 -29.25 3.36
N TYR A 29 -7.24 -29.03 2.88
CA TYR A 29 -8.44 -29.55 3.53
C TYR A 29 -8.44 -31.09 3.56
N ALA A 30 -8.20 -31.76 2.44
CA ALA A 30 -8.11 -33.21 2.37
C ALA A 30 -7.04 -33.77 3.32
N LEU A 31 -5.87 -33.13 3.40
CA LEU A 31 -4.82 -33.47 4.37
C LEU A 31 -5.27 -33.28 5.82
N SER A 32 -6.01 -32.20 6.11
CA SER A 32 -6.53 -31.90 7.45
C SER A 32 -7.55 -32.94 7.95
N THR A 33 -8.23 -33.65 7.05
CA THR A 33 -9.21 -34.67 7.44
C THR A 33 -8.59 -35.94 8.04
N GLY A 34 -7.28 -36.16 7.86
CA GLY A 34 -6.53 -37.29 8.42
C GLY A 34 -6.94 -38.68 7.92
N ASP A 35 -7.94 -38.77 7.04
CA ASP A 35 -8.51 -40.01 6.53
C ASP A 35 -8.47 -40.01 4.99
N PRO A 36 -7.77 -40.98 4.35
CA PRO A 36 -7.67 -41.07 2.89
C PRO A 36 -9.03 -41.13 2.17
N LEU A 37 -10.05 -41.76 2.76
CA LEU A 37 -11.39 -41.86 2.16
C LEU A 37 -12.12 -40.53 2.19
N LYS A 38 -12.04 -39.78 3.30
CA LYS A 38 -12.65 -38.45 3.41
C LYS A 38 -11.94 -37.45 2.50
N GLY A 39 -10.61 -37.52 2.42
CA GLY A 39 -9.82 -36.74 1.47
C GLY A 39 -10.22 -37.02 0.02
N ALA A 40 -10.31 -38.29 -0.38
CA ALA A 40 -10.74 -38.68 -1.73
C ALA A 40 -12.17 -38.23 -2.06
N LEU A 41 -13.11 -38.39 -1.12
CA LEU A 41 -14.49 -37.94 -1.31
C LEU A 41 -14.58 -36.42 -1.46
N SER A 42 -13.81 -35.68 -0.66
CA SER A 42 -13.76 -34.23 -0.72
C SER A 42 -13.24 -33.73 -2.09
N MET A 43 -12.16 -34.34 -2.59
CA MET A 43 -11.60 -34.06 -3.92
C MET A 43 -12.56 -34.40 -5.05
N LEU A 44 -13.30 -35.50 -4.92
CA LEU A 44 -14.31 -35.91 -5.89
C LEU A 44 -15.46 -34.90 -5.94
N LEU A 45 -15.97 -34.47 -4.80
CA LEU A 45 -17.04 -33.46 -4.72
C LEU A 45 -16.59 -32.11 -5.28
N PHE A 46 -15.36 -31.68 -4.98
CA PHE A 46 -14.77 -30.48 -5.56
C PHE A 46 -14.66 -30.59 -7.08
N SER A 47 -14.17 -31.72 -7.59
CA SER A 47 -14.06 -31.98 -9.03
C SER A 47 -15.43 -32.00 -9.72
N LEU A 48 -16.44 -32.62 -9.11
CA LEU A 48 -17.82 -32.60 -9.62
C LEU A 48 -18.41 -31.18 -9.59
N GLY A 49 -18.05 -30.35 -8.61
CA GLY A 49 -18.51 -28.96 -8.53
C GLY A 49 -17.91 -28.05 -9.59
N THR A 50 -16.66 -28.30 -10.01
CA THR A 50 -15.99 -27.49 -11.05
C THR A 50 -16.38 -27.90 -12.47
N VAL A 51 -16.86 -29.14 -12.68
CA VAL A 51 -17.28 -29.64 -14.00
C VAL A 51 -18.38 -28.80 -14.65
N PRO A 52 -19.52 -28.46 -13.99
CA PRO A 52 -20.54 -27.60 -14.58
C PRO A 52 -20.03 -26.21 -14.98
N LEU A 53 -19.13 -25.63 -14.18
CA LEU A 53 -18.56 -24.31 -14.44
C LEU A 53 -17.62 -24.35 -15.64
N MET A 54 -16.73 -25.34 -15.71
CA MET A 54 -15.82 -25.52 -16.85
C MET A 54 -16.58 -25.89 -18.13
N PHE A 55 -17.61 -26.72 -18.03
CA PHE A 55 -18.50 -27.04 -19.14
C PHE A 55 -19.26 -25.79 -19.61
N GLY A 56 -19.79 -25.00 -18.68
CA GLY A 56 -20.49 -23.74 -18.98
C GLY A 56 -19.59 -22.73 -19.70
N LEU A 57 -18.36 -22.55 -19.22
CA LEU A 57 -17.37 -21.71 -19.89
C LEU A 57 -16.99 -22.26 -21.28
N GLY A 58 -16.88 -23.59 -21.43
CA GLY A 58 -16.61 -24.23 -22.72
C GLY A 58 -17.73 -24.01 -23.74
N VAL A 59 -18.99 -24.19 -23.33
CA VAL A 59 -20.17 -23.92 -24.16
C VAL A 59 -20.25 -22.44 -24.51
N LEU A 60 -20.10 -21.56 -23.53
CA LEU A 60 -20.08 -20.11 -23.76
C LEU A 60 -18.98 -19.70 -24.73
N SER A 61 -17.78 -20.28 -24.60
CA SER A 61 -16.66 -20.05 -25.51
C SER A 61 -16.91 -20.59 -26.92
N SER A 62 -17.74 -21.63 -27.08
CA SER A 62 -18.11 -22.17 -28.40
C SER A 62 -19.19 -21.34 -29.10
N VAL A 63 -20.04 -20.64 -28.34
CA VAL A 63 -21.06 -19.72 -28.88
C VAL A 63 -20.45 -18.35 -29.23
N LEU A 64 -19.31 -18.02 -28.63
CA LEU A 64 -18.60 -16.76 -28.82
C LEU A 64 -17.94 -16.68 -30.21
N SER A 65 -18.13 -15.56 -30.90
CA SER A 65 -17.64 -15.42 -32.28
C SER A 65 -16.11 -15.57 -32.38
N GLN A 66 -15.65 -16.20 -33.46
CA GLN A 66 -14.23 -16.52 -33.72
C GLN A 66 -13.30 -15.28 -33.69
N LYS A 67 -13.84 -14.07 -33.88
CA LYS A 67 -13.11 -12.80 -33.76
C LYS A 67 -12.91 -12.37 -32.29
N PHE A 68 -13.90 -12.64 -31.43
CA PHE A 68 -13.83 -12.31 -30.00
C PHE A 68 -12.92 -13.29 -29.25
N THR A 69 -12.99 -14.59 -29.55
CA THR A 69 -12.12 -15.62 -28.95
C THR A 69 -10.64 -15.32 -29.19
N LYS A 70 -10.25 -14.85 -30.38
CA LYS A 70 -8.87 -14.43 -30.67
C LYS A 70 -8.40 -13.25 -29.79
N LYS A 71 -9.27 -12.26 -29.57
CA LYS A 71 -8.96 -11.09 -28.73
C LYS A 71 -8.82 -11.49 -27.26
N VAL A 72 -9.71 -12.34 -26.76
CA VAL A 72 -9.65 -12.89 -25.39
C VAL A 72 -8.40 -13.75 -25.20
N MET A 73 -8.07 -14.64 -26.13
CA MET A 73 -6.85 -15.47 -26.05
C MET A 73 -5.57 -14.61 -26.07
N SER A 74 -5.53 -13.54 -26.87
CA SER A 74 -4.38 -12.62 -26.89
C SER A 74 -4.23 -11.85 -25.59
N VAL A 75 -5.33 -11.35 -25.02
CA VAL A 75 -5.33 -10.65 -23.72
C VAL A 75 -4.91 -11.62 -22.60
N GLY A 76 -5.47 -12.83 -22.60
CA GLY A 76 -5.10 -13.88 -21.65
C GLY A 76 -3.62 -14.26 -21.72
N ALA A 77 -3.06 -14.40 -22.93
CA ALA A 77 -1.64 -14.69 -23.11
C ALA A 77 -0.75 -13.56 -22.57
N VAL A 78 -1.09 -12.29 -22.84
CA VAL A 78 -0.35 -11.14 -22.30
C VAL A 78 -0.42 -11.13 -20.78
N LEU A 79 -1.61 -11.34 -20.21
CA LEU A 79 -1.81 -11.41 -18.75
C LEU A 79 -0.96 -12.51 -18.11
N VAL A 80 -0.93 -13.71 -18.68
CA VAL A 80 -0.10 -14.83 -18.18
C VAL A 80 1.39 -14.49 -18.26
N VAL A 81 1.85 -13.87 -19.34
CA VAL A 81 3.25 -13.44 -19.47
C VAL A 81 3.61 -12.38 -18.42
N VAL A 82 2.74 -11.40 -18.19
CA VAL A 82 2.96 -10.35 -17.17
C VAL A 82 2.99 -10.94 -15.76
N LEU A 83 2.04 -11.81 -15.42
CA LEU A 83 2.04 -12.49 -14.12
C LEU A 83 3.27 -13.39 -13.95
N GLY A 84 3.65 -14.13 -14.99
CA GLY A 84 4.85 -14.97 -14.99
C GLY A 84 6.13 -14.16 -14.79
N PHE A 85 6.25 -13.00 -15.46
CA PHE A 85 7.39 -12.09 -15.29
C PHE A 85 7.43 -11.49 -13.88
N SER A 86 6.28 -11.10 -13.33
CA SER A 86 6.17 -10.59 -11.95
C SER A 86 6.61 -11.63 -10.91
N MET A 87 6.18 -12.89 -11.07
CA MET A 87 6.60 -13.99 -10.20
C MET A 87 8.09 -14.29 -10.34
N PHE A 88 8.63 -14.27 -11.56
CA PHE A 88 10.06 -14.45 -11.80
C PHE A 88 10.90 -13.38 -11.12
N GLN A 89 10.50 -12.11 -11.22
CA GLN A 89 11.18 -11.00 -10.58
C GLN A 89 11.16 -11.12 -9.05
N SER A 90 10.04 -11.57 -8.48
CA SER A 90 9.90 -11.81 -7.04
C SER A 90 10.80 -12.94 -6.57
N GLY A 91 10.90 -14.02 -7.35
CA GLY A 91 11.84 -15.13 -7.09
C GLY A 91 13.31 -14.70 -7.12
N LEU A 92 13.70 -13.84 -8.08
CA LEU A 92 15.06 -13.27 -8.12
C LEU A 92 15.37 -12.36 -6.93
N SER A 93 14.38 -11.61 -6.44
CA SER A 93 14.54 -10.79 -5.23
C SER A 93 14.80 -11.66 -4.00
N LEU A 94 14.08 -12.77 -3.88
CA LEU A 94 14.20 -13.69 -2.75
C LEU A 94 15.46 -14.57 -2.83
N SER A 95 16.02 -14.77 -4.02
CA SER A 95 17.29 -15.50 -4.18
C SER A 95 18.54 -14.65 -3.91
N GLY A 96 18.38 -13.34 -3.69
CA GLY A 96 19.50 -12.41 -3.49
C GLY A 96 20.28 -12.07 -4.75
N PHE A 97 19.84 -12.53 -5.94
CA PHE A 97 20.58 -12.30 -7.18
C PHE A 97 20.34 -10.87 -7.71
N ALA A 98 21.36 -10.01 -7.58
CA ALA A 98 21.36 -8.63 -8.08
C ALA A 98 21.70 -8.59 -9.59
N ALA A 99 20.77 -9.00 -10.46
CA ALA A 99 20.99 -8.96 -11.91
C ALA A 99 21.01 -7.54 -12.52
N THR A 100 20.62 -6.51 -11.77
CA THR A 100 20.68 -5.10 -12.20
C THR A 100 20.90 -4.19 -10.99
N PRO A 101 21.78 -3.18 -11.05
CA PRO A 101 21.67 -2.06 -10.12
C PRO A 101 20.35 -1.37 -10.43
N PHE A 102 19.39 -1.43 -9.51
CA PHE A 102 18.27 -0.50 -9.56
C PHE A 102 18.82 0.78 -8.96
N ASP A 103 19.10 1.75 -9.82
CA ASP A 103 19.68 3.03 -9.42
C ASP A 103 18.57 3.84 -8.73
N GLN A 104 18.37 3.56 -7.45
CA GLN A 104 17.47 4.30 -6.58
C GLN A 104 18.33 5.38 -5.92
N SER A 105 18.51 6.49 -6.63
CA SER A 105 18.99 7.75 -6.06
C SER A 105 17.96 8.24 -5.04
N THR A 106 18.06 7.71 -3.84
CA THR A 106 17.29 8.08 -2.66
C THR A 106 18.27 8.36 -1.53
N SER A 107 18.01 9.43 -0.78
CA SER A 107 18.70 9.75 0.47
C SER A 107 18.73 8.50 1.34
N SER A 108 19.93 7.94 1.52
CA SER A 108 20.13 6.72 2.28
C SER A 108 20.30 7.06 3.76
N ASN A 109 19.68 6.29 4.64
CA ASN A 109 19.91 6.44 6.07
C ASN A 109 21.35 6.00 6.39
N VAL A 110 22.24 6.97 6.59
CA VAL A 110 23.64 6.72 6.92
C VAL A 110 23.75 6.34 8.40
N ALA A 111 24.42 5.23 8.67
CA ALA A 111 24.62 4.75 10.02
C ALA A 111 25.49 5.73 10.85
N LYS A 112 25.09 5.95 12.10
CA LYS A 112 25.91 6.67 13.09
C LYS A 112 26.77 5.68 13.85
N ILE A 113 28.08 5.89 13.88
CA ILE A 113 29.00 5.04 14.65
C ILE A 113 28.98 5.51 16.11
N GLN A 114 28.62 4.61 17.01
CA GLN A 114 28.63 4.81 18.46
C GLN A 114 29.17 3.54 19.12
N ASP A 115 30.21 3.69 19.96
CA ASP A 115 30.78 2.58 20.76
C ASP A 115 31.14 1.33 19.93
N ASP A 116 31.88 1.51 18.82
CA ASP A 116 32.30 0.45 17.88
C ASP A 116 31.15 -0.32 17.17
N VAL A 117 29.93 0.20 17.25
CA VAL A 117 28.74 -0.31 16.56
C VAL A 117 28.15 0.80 15.69
N GLN A 118 27.67 0.44 14.50
CA GLN A 118 26.98 1.37 13.61
C GLN A 118 25.47 1.23 13.79
N ILE A 119 24.83 2.29 14.28
CA ILE A 119 23.40 2.35 14.57
C ILE A 119 22.68 2.99 13.39
N VAL A 120 21.67 2.30 12.88
CA VAL A 120 20.78 2.80 11.84
C VAL A 120 19.37 2.83 12.43
N ASN A 121 18.66 3.94 12.28
CA ASN A 121 17.26 4.05 12.67
C ASN A 121 16.41 4.30 11.44
N THR A 122 15.34 3.53 11.27
CA THR A 122 14.37 3.71 10.18
C THR A 122 12.96 3.46 10.70
N THR A 123 11.95 3.97 10.01
CA THR A 123 10.55 3.69 10.32
C THR A 123 9.97 2.68 9.32
N LEU A 124 9.19 1.72 9.82
CA LEU A 124 8.47 0.77 8.98
C LEU A 124 7.30 1.49 8.30
N ASN A 125 7.39 1.65 6.99
CA ASN A 125 6.35 2.28 6.18
C ASN A 125 5.51 1.24 5.43
N SER A 126 4.26 1.57 5.12
CA SER A 126 3.43 0.76 4.22
C SER A 126 3.94 0.87 2.78
N GLY A 127 4.23 -0.28 2.14
CA GLY A 127 4.53 -0.34 0.70
C GLY A 127 5.96 0.06 0.29
N ARG A 128 6.80 0.60 1.18
CA ARG A 128 8.19 0.96 0.91
C ARG A 128 9.13 0.59 2.05
N TYR A 129 10.38 0.28 1.71
CA TYR A 129 11.48 0.09 2.67
C TYR A 129 12.61 1.09 2.40
N GLU A 130 13.24 1.59 3.46
CA GLU A 130 14.22 2.68 3.36
C GLU A 130 15.64 2.17 3.10
N PRO A 131 16.36 2.68 2.09
CA PRO A 131 17.74 2.28 1.89
C PRO A 131 18.60 2.73 3.07
N ILE A 132 19.59 1.91 3.41
CA ILE A 132 20.54 2.21 4.49
C ILE A 132 21.97 2.15 3.95
N THR A 133 22.86 2.98 4.50
CA THR A 133 24.29 2.98 4.18
C THR A 133 25.08 2.69 5.44
N VAL A 134 25.94 1.67 5.37
CA VAL A 134 26.77 1.16 6.47
C VAL A 134 28.21 0.97 5.99
N GLN A 135 29.16 0.75 6.89
CA GLN A 135 30.57 0.47 6.57
C GLN A 135 30.90 -1.01 6.77
N ALA A 136 31.77 -1.54 5.90
CA ALA A 136 32.31 -2.88 6.03
C ALA A 136 33.16 -3.00 7.30
N GLY A 137 33.12 -4.15 7.96
CA GLY A 137 33.93 -4.48 9.14
C GLY A 137 33.35 -4.06 10.49
N ILE A 138 32.31 -3.22 10.52
CA ILE A 138 31.71 -2.70 11.77
C ILE A 138 30.34 -3.39 12.03
N PRO A 139 30.06 -3.91 13.25
CA PRO A 139 28.75 -4.47 13.58
C PRO A 139 27.62 -3.45 13.44
N VAL A 140 26.53 -3.81 12.74
CA VAL A 140 25.33 -3.00 12.56
C VAL A 140 24.28 -3.36 13.59
N LYS A 141 23.70 -2.34 14.22
CA LYS A 141 22.44 -2.41 14.96
C LYS A 141 21.40 -1.56 14.24
N TRP A 142 20.55 -2.21 13.46
CA TRP A 142 19.48 -1.54 12.72
C TRP A 142 18.17 -1.62 13.49
N ILE A 143 17.68 -0.47 13.94
CA ILE A 143 16.43 -0.32 14.68
C ILE A 143 15.36 0.14 13.70
N ILE A 144 14.33 -0.69 13.54
CA ILE A 144 13.18 -0.42 12.71
C ILE A 144 11.98 -0.18 13.63
N THR A 145 11.51 1.06 13.69
CA THR A 145 10.33 1.42 14.49
C THR A 145 9.07 1.10 13.69
N ALA A 146 8.24 0.19 14.21
CA ALA A 146 6.95 -0.14 13.64
C ALA A 146 5.84 0.46 14.50
N GLU A 147 5.27 1.58 14.04
CA GLU A 147 4.15 2.22 14.71
C GLU A 147 2.89 1.36 14.64
N ASN A 148 1.91 1.64 15.51
CA ASN A 148 0.66 0.89 15.52
C ASN A 148 -0.03 1.01 14.14
N GLY A 149 -0.45 -0.12 13.56
CA GLY A 149 -1.06 -0.17 12.22
C GLY A 149 -0.08 -0.09 11.03
N SER A 150 1.22 0.15 11.25
CA SER A 150 2.23 0.15 10.16
C SER A 150 2.50 -1.24 9.57
N ILE A 151 2.18 -2.30 10.33
CA ILE A 151 2.37 -3.70 9.96
C ILE A 151 1.12 -4.23 9.23
N ASN A 152 1.28 -4.74 8.02
CA ASN A 152 0.24 -5.37 7.21
C ASN A 152 0.72 -6.67 6.54
N GLY A 153 -0.16 -7.34 5.78
CA GLY A 153 0.17 -8.61 5.12
C GLY A 153 1.36 -8.54 4.13
N CYS A 154 1.65 -7.36 3.59
CA CYS A 154 2.72 -7.16 2.61
C CYS A 154 4.09 -6.85 3.24
N ASN A 155 4.13 -6.17 4.40
CA ASN A 155 5.38 -5.71 5.04
C ASN A 155 5.64 -6.31 6.42
N ASN A 156 4.83 -7.25 6.93
CA ASN A 156 4.99 -7.84 8.27
C ASN A 156 6.28 -8.64 8.51
N ARG A 157 7.07 -8.87 7.46
CA ARG A 157 8.36 -9.56 7.53
C ARG A 157 9.34 -8.92 6.58
N ILE A 158 10.56 -8.79 7.05
CA ILE A 158 11.74 -8.43 6.26
C ILE A 158 12.62 -9.65 6.07
N TYR A 159 13.19 -9.75 4.88
CA TYR A 159 14.10 -10.80 4.47
C TYR A 159 15.34 -10.19 3.81
N ILE A 160 16.51 -10.52 4.36
CA ILE A 160 17.83 -10.03 3.93
C ILE A 160 18.67 -11.27 3.55
N PRO A 161 18.66 -11.68 2.26
CA PRO A 161 19.28 -12.94 1.82
C PRO A 161 20.77 -13.04 2.13
N GLU A 162 21.53 -11.96 1.92
CA GLU A 162 23.00 -11.96 2.09
C GLU A 162 23.41 -12.37 3.51
N TYR A 163 22.67 -11.89 4.51
CA TYR A 163 22.96 -12.16 5.92
C TYR A 163 22.11 -13.31 6.49
N GLY A 164 21.28 -13.95 5.65
CA GLY A 164 20.38 -15.03 6.07
C GLY A 164 19.35 -14.61 7.11
N ILE A 165 18.95 -13.33 7.13
CA ILE A 165 18.06 -12.77 8.15
C ILE A 165 16.62 -12.78 7.64
N GLU A 166 15.73 -13.41 8.41
CA GLU A 166 14.28 -13.22 8.30
C GLU A 166 13.78 -12.72 9.66
N LYS A 167 13.11 -11.56 9.68
CA LYS A 167 12.54 -10.99 10.90
C LYS A 167 11.07 -10.65 10.66
N LYS A 168 10.20 -11.18 11.52
CA LYS A 168 8.81 -10.73 11.64
C LYS A 168 8.77 -9.46 12.50
N PHE A 169 8.04 -8.46 12.04
CA PHE A 169 7.86 -7.22 12.78
C PHE A 169 6.80 -7.37 13.87
N GLU A 170 7.05 -6.71 14.98
CA GLU A 170 6.14 -6.47 16.09
C GLU A 170 5.95 -4.97 16.26
N ILE A 171 4.85 -4.52 16.85
CA ILE A 171 4.64 -3.09 17.13
C ILE A 171 5.73 -2.63 18.11
N GLY A 172 6.33 -1.47 17.84
CA GLY A 172 7.46 -0.91 18.57
C GLY A 172 8.80 -1.11 17.86
N GLU A 173 9.88 -1.19 18.62
CA GLU A 173 11.24 -1.31 18.08
C GLU A 173 11.55 -2.75 17.65
N ASN A 174 12.02 -2.89 16.41
CA ASN A 174 12.48 -4.16 15.87
C ASN A 174 13.97 -4.04 15.54
N ILE A 175 14.78 -4.82 16.24
CA ILE A 175 16.24 -4.76 16.10
C ILE A 175 16.71 -5.87 15.15
N ILE A 176 17.53 -5.49 14.17
CA ILE A 176 18.23 -6.37 13.24
C ILE A 176 19.73 -6.13 13.41
N GLU A 177 20.48 -7.21 13.65
CA GLU A 177 21.92 -7.15 13.88
C GLU A 177 22.66 -7.96 12.82
N PHE A 178 23.67 -7.36 12.20
CA PHE A 178 24.51 -8.03 11.20
C PHE A 178 25.86 -7.33 11.08
N THR A 179 26.88 -8.03 10.58
CA THR A 179 28.20 -7.44 10.31
C THR A 179 28.54 -7.60 8.83
N PRO A 180 28.54 -6.52 8.04
CA PRO A 180 28.92 -6.60 6.64
C PRO A 180 30.44 -6.75 6.49
N GLU A 181 30.92 -7.82 5.86
CA GLU A 181 32.38 -8.04 5.68
C GLU A 181 32.95 -7.41 4.42
N LYS A 182 32.12 -7.18 3.40
CA LYS A 182 32.55 -6.72 2.08
C LYS A 182 31.73 -5.52 1.64
N ALA A 183 32.41 -4.56 1.02
CA ALA A 183 31.74 -3.44 0.36
C ALA A 183 30.90 -3.95 -0.83
N GLY A 184 29.78 -3.28 -1.07
CA GLY A 184 28.83 -3.68 -2.10
C GLY A 184 27.41 -3.23 -1.79
N THR A 185 26.49 -3.50 -2.71
CA THR A 185 25.06 -3.21 -2.53
C THR A 185 24.31 -4.52 -2.40
N TYR A 186 23.69 -4.72 -1.24
CA TYR A 186 22.93 -5.92 -0.92
C TYR A 186 21.45 -5.62 -0.92
N ARG A 187 20.66 -6.49 -1.54
CA ARG A 187 19.21 -6.33 -1.61
C ARG A 187 18.55 -6.92 -0.37
N TYR A 188 17.45 -6.30 0.03
CA TYR A 188 16.52 -6.89 0.97
C TYR A 188 15.08 -6.62 0.54
N SER A 189 14.14 -7.40 1.05
CA SER A 189 12.75 -7.34 0.62
C SER A 189 11.77 -7.83 1.68
N CYS A 190 10.47 -7.69 1.43
CA CYS A 190 9.47 -8.38 2.24
C CYS A 190 9.45 -9.89 1.96
N TRP A 191 8.74 -10.67 2.76
CA TRP A 191 8.67 -12.13 2.62
C TRP A 191 8.19 -12.64 1.24
N MET A 192 7.45 -11.82 0.49
CA MET A 192 7.02 -12.14 -0.88
C MET A 192 7.94 -11.58 -1.96
N GLY A 193 9.00 -10.85 -1.60
CA GLY A 193 9.90 -10.24 -2.56
C GLY A 193 9.28 -9.10 -3.39
N MET A 194 8.17 -8.50 -2.92
CA MET A 194 7.46 -7.42 -3.64
C MET A 194 7.97 -6.03 -3.25
N ILE A 195 7.99 -5.72 -1.95
CA ILE A 195 8.59 -4.49 -1.42
C ILE A 195 10.10 -4.75 -1.31
N ARG A 196 10.92 -3.88 -1.90
CA ARG A 196 12.37 -4.09 -2.04
C ARG A 196 13.12 -2.81 -1.71
N SER A 197 14.32 -2.95 -1.18
CA SER A 197 15.27 -1.86 -0.97
C SER A 197 16.70 -2.42 -0.81
N THR A 198 17.67 -1.57 -0.49
CA THR A 198 19.10 -1.92 -0.51
C THR A 198 19.85 -1.49 0.74
N ILE A 199 20.85 -2.29 1.11
CA ILE A 199 21.91 -1.99 2.08
C ILE A 199 23.16 -1.68 1.27
N THR A 200 23.64 -0.44 1.32
CA THR A 200 24.91 -0.03 0.69
C THR A 200 26.02 -0.12 1.72
N VAL A 201 27.00 -0.99 1.48
CA VAL A 201 28.17 -1.17 2.32
C VAL A 201 29.36 -0.46 1.69
N LEU A 202 29.90 0.54 2.37
CA LEU A 202 31.10 1.27 1.99
C LEU A 202 32.36 0.57 2.50
N GLU A 203 33.50 0.83 1.85
CA GLU A 203 34.80 0.37 2.34
C GLU A 203 35.18 1.06 3.66
N GLU A 204 35.92 0.34 4.50
CA GLU A 204 36.44 0.82 5.79
C GLU A 204 37.30 2.08 5.58
N GLY A 205 36.91 3.19 6.22
CA GLY A 205 37.64 4.47 6.13
C GLY A 205 37.23 5.41 5.00
N GLN A 206 36.23 5.07 4.18
CA GLN A 206 35.57 6.08 3.34
C GLN A 206 34.56 6.89 4.15
N THR A 207 34.84 8.18 4.36
CA THR A 207 33.85 9.11 4.92
C THR A 207 32.74 9.31 3.90
N THR A 208 31.50 9.09 4.32
CA THR A 208 30.32 9.59 3.59
C THR A 208 30.48 11.09 3.33
N PRO A 209 29.89 11.64 2.26
CA PRO A 209 29.66 13.08 2.18
C PRO A 209 29.06 13.55 3.52
N PRO A 210 29.39 14.75 4.02
CA PRO A 210 28.86 15.21 5.29
C PRO A 210 27.32 15.09 5.24
N PRO A 211 26.65 14.73 6.34
CA PRO A 211 25.26 15.14 6.46
C PRO A 211 25.29 16.66 6.33
N ASP A 212 24.62 17.22 5.33
CA ASP A 212 24.57 18.66 5.17
C ASP A 212 24.16 19.27 6.52
N THR A 213 25.13 19.95 7.12
CA THR A 213 25.11 20.89 8.25
C THR A 213 24.13 20.62 9.40
N GLU A 214 24.65 20.61 10.62
CA GLU A 214 23.90 20.85 11.86
C GLU A 214 22.84 21.95 11.63
N VAL A 215 21.57 21.57 11.53
CA VAL A 215 20.47 22.51 11.70
C VAL A 215 20.34 22.67 13.20
N GLN A 216 20.84 23.81 13.65
CA GLN A 216 20.59 24.39 14.95
C GLN A 216 19.11 24.22 15.31
N ASP A 217 18.84 23.62 16.46
CA ASP A 217 17.52 23.58 17.07
C ASP A 217 16.94 25.00 17.15
N ASP A 218 16.07 25.34 16.20
CA ASP A 218 15.05 26.37 16.38
C ASP A 218 13.69 25.70 16.19
N TYR A 219 13.20 25.20 17.32
CA TYR A 219 12.03 24.35 17.44
C TYR A 219 10.76 25.20 17.35
N THR A 220 10.42 25.69 16.16
CA THR A 220 9.06 26.14 15.79
C THR A 220 8.89 26.10 14.27
N GLY A 221 8.33 25.03 13.70
CA GLY A 221 8.10 24.96 12.26
C GLY A 221 7.35 23.71 11.83
N SER A 222 6.09 23.89 11.42
CA SER A 222 5.15 22.89 10.93
C SER A 222 5.69 22.09 9.73
N TYR A 223 5.46 20.78 9.73
CA TYR A 223 5.75 19.86 8.62
C TYR A 223 5.04 20.31 7.34
N ASN A 224 5.76 21.04 6.49
CA ASN A 224 5.41 21.28 5.10
C ASN A 224 6.61 20.86 4.24
N ASP A 225 6.41 19.79 3.46
CA ASP A 225 6.76 19.65 2.04
C ASP A 225 7.26 18.23 1.70
N PHE A 226 6.34 17.46 1.14
CA PHE A 226 6.60 16.22 0.43
C PHE A 226 7.14 16.60 -0.96
N ASN A 227 8.45 16.40 -1.19
CA ASN A 227 9.02 16.41 -2.54
C ASN A 227 8.65 15.09 -3.24
N LEU A 228 7.53 15.15 -3.97
CA LEU A 228 7.26 14.25 -5.08
C LEU A 228 8.36 14.43 -6.14
N ASP A 229 8.71 13.33 -6.80
CA ASP A 229 9.46 13.33 -8.04
C ASP A 229 8.94 14.40 -9.01
N ASP A 230 9.88 15.12 -9.63
CA ASP A 230 9.74 16.44 -10.27
C ASP A 230 9.07 16.37 -11.65
N THR A 231 8.07 15.50 -11.80
CA THR A 231 7.28 15.35 -13.04
C THR A 231 5.79 15.65 -12.87
N VAL A 232 5.38 16.19 -11.72
CA VAL A 232 4.08 16.86 -11.54
C VAL A 232 4.28 18.27 -10.97
N GLN A 233 4.96 19.11 -11.73
CA GLN A 233 4.98 20.55 -11.53
C GLN A 233 3.62 21.14 -11.90
N ASN A 234 2.73 21.32 -10.92
CA ASN A 234 1.73 22.40 -10.84
C ASN A 234 0.91 22.28 -9.53
N LYS A 235 1.52 22.56 -8.37
CA LYS A 235 0.78 22.87 -7.14
C LYS A 235 0.28 24.32 -7.27
N GLU A 236 -0.95 24.52 -7.75
CA GLU A 236 -1.56 25.85 -7.83
C GLU A 236 -2.29 26.15 -6.49
N PRO A 237 -1.92 27.20 -5.74
CA PRO A 237 -2.65 27.57 -4.53
C PRO A 237 -4.12 27.83 -4.84
N ALA A 238 -5.02 27.21 -4.08
CA ALA A 238 -6.45 27.40 -4.24
C ALA A 238 -6.94 28.72 -3.61
N GLY A 239 -6.18 29.27 -2.65
CA GLY A 239 -6.53 30.51 -1.95
C GLY A 239 -7.79 30.38 -1.08
N TYR A 240 -8.22 29.15 -0.80
CA TYR A 240 -9.38 28.86 0.04
C TYR A 240 -8.94 28.68 1.49
N GLN A 241 -9.62 29.36 2.41
CA GLN A 241 -9.39 29.24 3.84
C GLN A 241 -10.42 28.29 4.44
N ILE A 242 -9.96 27.21 5.08
CA ILE A 242 -10.82 26.18 5.64
C ILE A 242 -11.52 26.74 6.90
N PRO A 243 -12.87 26.72 6.97
CA PRO A 243 -13.58 27.16 8.17
C PRO A 243 -13.27 26.27 9.37
N VAL A 244 -12.72 26.87 10.45
CA VAL A 244 -12.34 26.15 11.69
C VAL A 244 -13.28 26.42 12.88
N ASP A 245 -14.30 27.26 12.70
CA ASP A 245 -15.23 27.64 13.77
C ASP A 245 -15.96 26.42 14.34
N ASN A 246 -16.46 25.58 13.43
CA ASN A 246 -17.13 24.32 13.73
C ASN A 246 -16.19 23.16 13.42
N VAL A 247 -16.06 22.25 14.38
CA VAL A 247 -15.20 21.06 14.30
C VAL A 247 -16.04 19.86 14.67
N VAL A 248 -15.87 18.75 13.94
CA VAL A 248 -16.37 17.43 14.38
C VAL A 248 -15.20 16.61 14.88
N ILE A 249 -15.38 16.00 16.04
CA ILE A 249 -14.47 14.98 16.56
C ILE A 249 -15.16 13.64 16.36
N ALA A 250 -14.43 12.67 15.85
CA ALA A 250 -14.93 11.31 15.65
C ALA A 250 -15.46 10.72 16.96
N LYS A 251 -16.53 9.94 16.87
CA LYS A 251 -17.12 9.25 18.03
C LYS A 251 -16.64 7.81 18.05
N LYS A 252 -15.84 7.44 19.06
CA LYS A 252 -15.46 6.05 19.32
C LYS A 252 -16.69 5.20 19.67
N ASN A 253 -16.82 4.06 19.01
CA ASN A 253 -17.85 3.04 19.22
C ASN A 253 -17.18 1.66 19.18
N GLY A 254 -16.58 1.23 20.29
CA GLY A 254 -15.80 -0.01 20.35
C GLY A 254 -14.52 0.11 19.51
N ASP A 255 -14.30 -0.82 18.59
CA ASP A 255 -13.10 -0.88 17.74
C ASP A 255 -13.17 0.04 16.51
N LYS A 256 -14.26 0.82 16.37
CA LYS A 256 -14.48 1.74 15.24
C LYS A 256 -14.77 3.14 15.75
N GLN A 257 -14.63 4.12 14.86
CA GLN A 257 -15.09 5.48 15.09
C GLN A 257 -16.04 5.94 13.99
N THR A 258 -16.90 6.90 14.30
CA THR A 258 -17.85 7.45 13.32
C THR A 258 -17.73 8.97 13.22
N VAL A 259 -17.85 9.49 12.00
CA VAL A 259 -17.90 10.92 11.70
C VAL A 259 -19.07 11.21 10.79
N GLU A 260 -19.75 12.32 11.04
CA GLU A 260 -20.81 12.83 10.17
C GLU A 260 -20.55 14.30 9.85
N ILE A 261 -20.63 14.64 8.57
CA ILE A 261 -20.59 16.03 8.09
C ILE A 261 -21.70 16.25 7.05
N ASN A 262 -22.01 17.52 6.79
CA ASN A 262 -22.90 17.93 5.71
C ASN A 262 -22.12 18.60 4.59
N LEU A 263 -22.49 18.35 3.35
CA LEU A 263 -22.12 19.14 2.19
C LEU A 263 -23.32 19.99 1.77
N THR A 264 -23.20 21.30 1.99
CA THR A 264 -24.25 22.30 1.73
C THR A 264 -23.87 23.18 0.52
N ASN A 265 -24.77 24.08 0.12
CA ASN A 265 -24.45 25.10 -0.88
C ASN A 265 -23.38 26.11 -0.43
N SER A 266 -23.08 26.17 0.86
CA SER A 266 -22.02 27.00 1.45
C SER A 266 -20.73 26.24 1.75
N GLY A 267 -20.68 24.94 1.46
CA GLY A 267 -19.52 24.09 1.67
C GLY A 267 -19.72 23.02 2.74
N PHE A 268 -18.60 22.43 3.18
CA PHE A 268 -18.58 21.41 4.22
C PHE A 268 -18.89 21.99 5.59
N SER A 269 -19.75 21.32 6.34
CA SER A 269 -20.13 21.70 7.69
C SER A 269 -20.20 20.49 8.61
N PRO A 270 -19.25 20.34 9.55
CA PRO A 270 -17.98 21.08 9.64
C PRO A 270 -16.98 20.72 8.53
N ALA A 271 -16.02 21.62 8.28
CA ALA A 271 -14.93 21.41 7.32
C ALA A 271 -13.64 20.90 7.97
N LEU A 272 -13.49 21.11 9.29
CA LEU A 272 -12.42 20.54 10.10
C LEU A 272 -12.94 19.31 10.85
N ILE A 273 -12.32 18.18 10.57
CA ILE A 273 -12.66 16.87 11.12
C ILE A 273 -11.45 16.37 11.91
N ILE A 274 -11.68 15.86 13.12
CA ILE A 274 -10.64 15.26 13.95
C ILE A 274 -10.94 13.77 14.10
N MET A 275 -9.98 12.92 13.74
CA MET A 275 -10.11 11.46 13.83
C MET A 275 -8.94 10.87 14.61
N GLU A 276 -9.17 9.76 15.32
CA GLU A 276 -8.08 9.03 15.95
C GLU A 276 -7.30 8.19 14.95
N SER A 277 -5.97 8.21 15.04
CA SER A 277 -5.08 7.42 14.21
C SER A 277 -5.30 5.91 14.41
N GLY A 278 -5.31 5.16 13.31
CA GLY A 278 -5.36 3.70 13.35
C GLY A 278 -6.72 3.09 13.73
N ILE A 279 -7.77 3.89 13.93
CA ILE A 279 -9.14 3.41 14.15
C ILE A 279 -9.95 3.49 12.86
N GLU A 280 -10.52 2.36 12.42
CA GLU A 280 -11.40 2.31 11.24
C GLU A 280 -12.57 3.27 11.43
N THR A 281 -12.73 4.20 10.49
CA THR A 281 -13.70 5.30 10.57
C THR A 281 -14.80 5.11 9.55
N GLU A 282 -16.03 4.94 10.01
CA GLU A 282 -17.22 5.11 9.17
C GLU A 282 -17.53 6.61 9.08
N TRP A 283 -17.29 7.20 7.92
CA TRP A 283 -17.53 8.60 7.67
C TRP A 283 -18.75 8.76 6.75
N ASN A 284 -19.80 9.41 7.25
CA ASN A 284 -20.96 9.79 6.46
C ASN A 284 -20.89 11.25 6.04
N ILE A 285 -21.05 11.51 4.74
CA ILE A 285 -21.18 12.84 4.15
C ILE A 285 -22.62 12.97 3.65
N HIS A 286 -23.42 13.78 4.34
CA HIS A 286 -24.78 14.07 3.94
C HIS A 286 -24.79 15.23 2.92
N ALA A 287 -25.06 14.93 1.66
CA ALA A 287 -25.11 15.93 0.60
C ALA A 287 -26.54 16.49 0.43
N GLU A 288 -26.75 17.76 0.79
CA GLU A 288 -28.08 18.39 0.72
C GLU A 288 -28.51 18.66 -0.72
N SER A 289 -27.58 19.18 -1.55
CA SER A 289 -27.83 19.48 -2.96
C SER A 289 -26.54 19.36 -3.76
N LEU A 290 -26.62 18.64 -4.88
CA LEU A 290 -25.47 18.38 -5.74
C LEU A 290 -25.60 19.07 -7.10
N ASN A 291 -24.47 19.53 -7.62
CA ASN A 291 -24.27 20.09 -8.96
C ASN A 291 -22.97 19.54 -9.56
N GLU A 292 -22.65 19.91 -10.80
CA GLU A 292 -21.45 19.40 -11.50
C GLU A 292 -20.13 19.65 -10.76
N GLY A 293 -20.05 20.72 -9.97
CA GLY A 293 -18.83 21.13 -9.27
C GLY A 293 -18.64 20.45 -7.91
N ASN A 294 -19.72 20.07 -7.21
CA ASN A 294 -19.63 19.48 -5.86
C ASN A 294 -20.09 18.01 -5.77
N LYS A 295 -20.62 17.42 -6.85
CA LYS A 295 -21.02 16.00 -6.89
C LYS A 295 -19.86 15.00 -6.86
N THR A 296 -18.63 15.48 -6.93
CA THR A 296 -17.43 14.64 -6.85
C THR A 296 -16.47 15.25 -5.85
N LEU A 297 -16.02 14.43 -4.91
CA LEU A 297 -14.95 14.79 -3.98
C LEU A 297 -13.62 14.26 -4.49
N LEU A 298 -12.57 15.00 -4.19
CA LEU A 298 -11.18 14.65 -4.45
C LEU A 298 -10.48 14.38 -3.12
N PHE A 299 -9.77 13.26 -3.07
CA PHE A 299 -8.93 12.85 -1.94
C PHE A 299 -7.50 12.65 -2.44
N PRO A 300 -6.69 13.73 -2.53
CA PRO A 300 -5.35 13.68 -3.11
C PRO A 300 -4.43 12.68 -2.40
N PHE A 301 -4.47 12.63 -1.07
CA PHE A 301 -3.67 11.70 -0.27
C PHE A 301 -3.92 10.23 -0.64
N TYR A 302 -5.16 9.89 -1.01
CA TYR A 302 -5.56 8.53 -1.39
C TYR A 302 -5.55 8.31 -2.92
N GLU A 303 -5.08 9.29 -3.70
CA GLU A 303 -5.15 9.30 -5.17
C GLU A 303 -6.54 8.91 -5.70
N SER A 304 -7.60 9.32 -5.00
CA SER A 304 -8.95 8.85 -5.26
C SER A 304 -9.95 9.98 -5.46
N VAL A 305 -11.02 9.66 -6.19
CA VAL A 305 -12.18 10.53 -6.39
C VAL A 305 -13.44 9.79 -5.96
N LEU A 306 -14.33 10.50 -5.28
CA LEU A 306 -15.56 9.93 -4.75
C LEU A 306 -16.78 10.65 -5.36
N PRO A 307 -17.53 10.01 -6.27
CA PRO A 307 -18.81 10.55 -6.70
C PRO A 307 -19.83 10.44 -5.55
N LEU A 308 -20.58 11.51 -5.33
CA LEU A 308 -21.63 11.62 -4.33
C LEU A 308 -23.01 11.47 -4.97
N LYS A 309 -23.97 11.05 -4.15
CA LYS A 309 -25.42 11.16 -4.40
C LYS A 309 -26.03 12.09 -3.35
N GLU A 310 -27.18 12.68 -3.66
CA GLU A 310 -27.94 13.43 -2.65
C GLU A 310 -28.34 12.52 -1.49
N GLY A 311 -28.33 13.08 -0.28
CA GLY A 311 -28.48 12.34 0.98
C GLY A 311 -27.17 11.71 1.46
N ASP A 312 -27.26 10.54 2.09
CA ASP A 312 -26.13 9.92 2.78
C ASP A 312 -25.12 9.22 1.85
N ASN A 313 -23.85 9.58 2.01
CA ASN A 313 -22.70 8.97 1.36
C ASN A 313 -21.74 8.45 2.41
N ARG A 314 -21.72 7.12 2.59
CA ARG A 314 -20.83 6.48 3.56
C ARG A 314 -19.55 6.04 2.89
N LEU A 315 -18.44 6.34 3.52
CA LEU A 315 -17.11 5.90 3.15
C LEU A 315 -16.37 5.39 4.39
N TYR A 316 -15.43 4.48 4.18
CA TYR A 316 -14.63 3.90 5.24
C TYR A 316 -13.18 4.31 5.02
N VAL A 317 -12.58 4.91 6.04
CA VAL A 317 -11.17 5.30 6.01
C VAL A 317 -10.47 4.76 7.24
N LEU A 318 -9.20 4.40 7.06
CA LEU A 318 -8.28 4.20 8.16
C LEU A 318 -7.37 5.43 8.20
N PRO A 319 -7.68 6.44 9.03
CA PRO A 319 -6.87 7.64 9.15
C PRO A 319 -5.52 7.26 9.79
N ILE A 320 -4.42 7.65 9.15
CA ILE A 320 -3.04 7.41 9.61
C ILE A 320 -2.25 8.73 9.64
N LEU A 321 -2.49 9.60 8.66
CA LEU A 321 -1.90 10.93 8.55
C LEU A 321 -2.99 11.96 8.28
N ASP A 322 -2.70 13.23 8.55
CA ASP A 322 -3.54 14.34 8.12
C ASP A 322 -3.75 14.32 6.61
N PHE A 323 -4.95 14.64 6.15
CA PHE A 323 -5.23 14.76 4.73
C PHE A 323 -6.33 15.79 4.46
N ASP A 324 -6.22 16.46 3.33
CA ASP A 324 -7.23 17.36 2.81
C ASP A 324 -8.14 16.66 1.80
N PHE A 325 -9.30 17.26 1.59
CA PHE A 325 -10.25 16.85 0.57
C PHE A 325 -10.97 18.08 0.03
N SER A 326 -11.45 17.99 -1.21
CA SER A 326 -12.13 19.12 -1.85
C SER A 326 -13.23 18.65 -2.80
N THR A 327 -14.10 19.57 -3.19
CA THR A 327 -14.96 19.38 -4.36
C THR A 327 -14.15 19.46 -5.65
N ILE A 328 -14.60 18.81 -6.72
CA ILE A 328 -13.86 18.76 -8.00
C ILE A 328 -13.65 20.14 -8.65
N ASP A 329 -14.49 21.12 -8.32
CA ASP A 329 -14.36 22.50 -8.74
C ASP A 329 -13.45 23.36 -7.84
N TYR A 330 -12.92 22.81 -6.75
CA TYR A 330 -12.11 23.50 -5.74
C TYR A 330 -12.83 24.68 -5.05
N ASN A 331 -14.16 24.71 -5.04
CA ASN A 331 -14.90 25.75 -4.33
C ASN A 331 -14.97 25.49 -2.83
N PHE A 332 -14.88 24.24 -2.40
CA PHE A 332 -14.92 23.86 -0.98
C PHE A 332 -13.79 22.89 -0.65
N PHE A 333 -13.14 23.14 0.49
CA PHE A 333 -12.12 22.28 1.07
C PHE A 333 -12.49 21.90 2.49
N GLY A 334 -12.11 20.69 2.87
CA GLY A 334 -12.07 20.26 4.26
C GLY A 334 -10.73 19.60 4.55
N ILE A 335 -10.46 19.42 5.84
CA ILE A 335 -9.26 18.76 6.32
C ILE A 335 -9.62 17.79 7.44
N VAL A 336 -8.97 16.64 7.39
CA VAL A 336 -8.97 15.66 8.47
C VAL A 336 -7.65 15.80 9.21
N LYS A 337 -7.75 16.12 10.49
CA LYS A 337 -6.65 16.11 11.45
C LYS A 337 -6.66 14.79 12.19
N VAL A 338 -5.59 14.04 12.04
CA VAL A 338 -5.41 12.73 12.66
C VAL A 338 -4.59 12.92 13.94
N VAL A 339 -5.15 12.46 15.06
CA VAL A 339 -4.55 12.59 16.39
C VAL A 339 -4.34 11.22 17.01
N ASP A 340 -3.40 11.11 17.93
CA ASP A 340 -3.10 9.82 18.60
C ASP A 340 -4.22 9.39 19.56
N ASP A 341 -4.80 10.35 20.28
CA ASP A 341 -5.95 10.12 21.18
C ASP A 341 -6.92 11.31 21.10
N ILE A 342 -8.16 11.06 20.66
CA ILE A 342 -9.21 12.10 20.57
C ILE A 342 -9.67 12.63 21.92
N ASP A 343 -9.43 11.89 23.01
CA ASP A 343 -9.78 12.30 24.37
C ASP A 343 -8.73 13.25 24.98
N ASP A 344 -7.53 13.35 24.38
CA ASP A 344 -6.43 14.21 24.80
C ASP A 344 -5.93 15.11 23.66
N ILE A 345 -6.77 16.08 23.27
CA ILE A 345 -6.47 17.03 22.19
C ILE A 345 -6.56 18.49 22.63
N ASN A 346 -5.66 19.31 22.08
CA ASN A 346 -5.77 20.77 22.15
C ASN A 346 -6.47 21.32 20.90
N ILE A 347 -7.78 21.50 20.99
CA ILE A 347 -8.61 21.94 19.86
C ILE A 347 -8.19 23.33 19.35
N ASP A 348 -7.84 24.27 20.25
CA ASP A 348 -7.47 25.63 19.84
C ASP A 348 -6.16 25.64 19.04
N ALA A 349 -5.18 24.82 19.44
CA ALA A 349 -3.94 24.64 18.69
C ALA A 349 -4.20 24.00 17.31
N ILE A 350 -5.10 23.01 17.23
CA ILE A 350 -5.49 22.39 15.96
C ILE A 350 -6.17 23.41 15.04
N LYS A 351 -7.07 24.24 15.57
CA LYS A 351 -7.74 25.31 14.81
C LYS A 351 -6.72 26.33 14.28
N GLU A 352 -5.73 26.71 15.08
CA GLU A 352 -4.67 27.62 14.66
C GLU A 352 -3.80 27.00 13.54
N GLN A 353 -3.42 25.73 13.67
CA GLN A 353 -2.69 25.02 12.62
C GLN A 353 -3.47 25.00 11.30
N VAL A 354 -4.76 24.67 11.35
CA VAL A 354 -5.61 24.57 10.15
C VAL A 354 -5.90 25.95 9.55
N SER A 355 -5.99 27.00 10.36
CA SER A 355 -6.15 28.38 9.87
C SER A 355 -4.94 28.87 9.07
N ASN A 356 -3.77 28.26 9.29
CA ASN A 356 -2.54 28.56 8.58
C ASN A 356 -2.25 27.55 7.44
N TYR A 357 -3.14 26.57 7.22
CA TYR A 357 -2.97 25.57 6.16
C TYR A 357 -3.26 26.18 4.78
N GLU A 358 -2.34 26.00 3.84
CA GLU A 358 -2.51 26.44 2.45
C GLU A 358 -3.17 25.34 1.62
N THR A 359 -4.29 25.66 0.97
CA THR A 359 -5.02 24.74 0.10
C THR A 359 -4.47 24.74 -1.32
N TYR A 360 -4.49 23.58 -1.98
CA TYR A 360 -3.93 23.41 -3.32
C TYR A 360 -4.95 22.78 -4.28
N LYS A 361 -4.92 23.22 -5.55
CA LYS A 361 -5.66 22.58 -6.64
C LYS A 361 -4.82 21.44 -7.20
N TRP A 362 -5.42 20.26 -7.28
CA TRP A 362 -4.75 19.08 -7.82
C TRP A 362 -5.19 18.81 -9.26
N ASN A 363 -4.37 18.15 -10.09
CA ASN A 363 -4.83 17.79 -11.43
C ASN A 363 -5.57 16.45 -11.40
N TYR A 364 -6.91 16.49 -11.50
CA TYR A 364 -7.71 15.26 -11.46
C TYR A 364 -7.38 14.29 -12.61
N ASN A 365 -6.84 14.74 -13.75
CA ASN A 365 -6.43 13.84 -14.84
C ASN A 365 -5.18 13.01 -14.49
N GLN A 366 -4.51 13.34 -13.39
CA GLN A 366 -3.42 12.56 -12.82
C GLN A 366 -3.91 11.71 -11.63
N ILE A 367 -4.97 12.14 -10.94
CA ILE A 367 -5.68 11.39 -9.91
C ILE A 367 -6.67 10.42 -10.59
N GLY A 368 -6.17 9.23 -10.98
CA GLY A 368 -7.00 8.16 -11.56
C GLY A 368 -6.59 7.64 -12.95
N ASN A 369 -5.45 8.10 -13.50
CA ASN A 369 -4.90 7.56 -14.77
C ASN A 369 -3.84 6.46 -14.55
N GLY A 370 -3.57 6.11 -13.30
CA GLY A 370 -2.99 4.82 -12.95
C GLY A 370 -4.06 3.75 -13.15
N GLY A 371 -3.98 3.00 -14.25
CA GLY A 371 -4.83 1.84 -14.51
C GLY A 371 -4.64 0.75 -13.46
N GLY A 372 -5.24 0.94 -12.29
CA GLY A 372 -5.44 -0.05 -11.25
C GLY A 372 -6.91 0.00 -10.90
N GLY A 373 -7.62 -1.11 -11.15
CA GLY A 373 -9.01 -1.24 -10.71
C GLY A 373 -9.10 -0.85 -9.23
N GLY A 374 -10.11 -0.04 -8.91
CA GLY A 374 -10.33 0.46 -7.56
C GLY A 374 -10.13 -0.65 -6.54
N ALA A 375 -9.36 -0.34 -5.50
CA ALA A 375 -9.34 -1.13 -4.29
C ALA A 375 -10.79 -1.13 -3.73
N SER A 376 -11.54 -2.14 -4.13
CA SER A 376 -12.76 -2.55 -3.45
C SER A 376 -12.35 -2.96 -2.04
N CYS A 377 -12.61 -2.11 -1.06
CA CYS A 377 -12.59 -2.49 0.34
C CYS A 377 -13.70 -3.53 0.58
N HIS A 378 -13.32 -4.80 0.53
CA HIS A 378 -14.07 -5.93 1.07
C HIS A 378 -13.10 -6.97 1.62
#